data_AF-A0A212FNL5-F1
#
_entry.id   AF-A0A212FNL5-F1
#
_cell.length_a   1.000
_cell.length_b   1.000
_cell.length_c   1.000
_cell.angle_alpha   90.00
_cell.angle_beta   90.00
_cell.angle_gamma   90.00
#
_symmetry.space_group_name_H-M   'P 1'
#
loop_
_entity.id
_entity.type
_entity.pdbx_description
1 polymer ?
#
loop_
_entity_poly.entity_id
_entity_poly.type
_entity_poly.pdbx_seq_one_letter_code
_entity_poly.pdbx_strand_id
1 'polypeptide(L)'
;MNANRICSQLIIRQSDDTCHYVTRNGNNGQIQLWQFLLELLTSAEYYDVIRWHGTSGEFKLLEPERVARLWGVRKHKPAMNYEKLSRALRYYYDGDMIAKVAGKRFVYKFVCDLHQLLGYGASELAELVDEAREMETRG
;
A
#
# COMPACT_ATOMS: atom_id res chain seq x y z
N MET A 1 23.71 -0.60 3.23
CA MET A 1 22.53 0.05 3.86
C MET A 1 21.33 -0.33 3.00
N ASN A 2 20.30 -0.92 3.62
CA ASN A 2 19.22 -1.68 2.96
C ASN A 2 18.46 -0.87 1.91
N ALA A 3 18.76 -1.09 0.62
CA ALA A 3 17.97 -0.57 -0.51
C ALA A 3 16.56 -1.18 -0.60
N ASN A 4 16.28 -2.23 0.19
CA ASN A 4 15.10 -3.09 0.01
C ASN A 4 13.78 -2.50 0.54
N ARG A 5 13.82 -1.37 1.24
CA ARG A 5 12.67 -0.74 1.90
C ARG A 5 12.74 0.78 1.79
N ILE A 6 12.36 1.31 0.64
CA ILE A 6 12.30 2.76 0.39
C ILE A 6 11.40 3.45 1.42
N CYS A 7 10.28 2.83 1.82
CA CYS A 7 9.28 3.49 2.66
C CYS A 7 9.28 3.11 4.16
N SER A 8 9.93 2.01 4.57
CA SER A 8 9.87 1.60 6.00
C SER A 8 10.48 2.63 6.95
N GLN A 9 11.36 3.52 6.45
CA GLN A 9 11.94 4.61 7.23
C GLN A 9 11.16 5.94 7.10
N LEU A 10 10.29 6.09 6.10
CA LEU A 10 9.52 7.31 5.84
C LEU A 10 8.18 7.33 6.58
N ILE A 11 7.44 6.21 6.65
CA ILE A 11 6.16 6.11 7.36
C ILE A 11 6.30 6.38 8.88
N ILE A 12 7.49 6.14 9.45
CA ILE A 12 7.74 6.24 10.90
C ILE A 12 8.18 7.66 11.32
N ARG A 13 8.65 8.52 10.40
CA ARG A 13 9.38 9.75 10.75
C ARG A 13 8.60 11.06 10.77
N GLN A 14 7.32 11.10 10.37
CA GLN A 14 6.53 12.34 10.39
C GLN A 14 5.24 12.19 11.22
N SER A 15 5.43 12.16 12.54
CA SER A 15 4.53 12.83 13.48
C SER A 15 4.77 14.33 13.28
N ASP A 16 3.87 15.11 12.69
CA ASP A 16 2.79 15.72 13.45
C ASP A 16 1.49 15.97 12.65
N ASP A 17 1.51 15.92 11.30
CA ASP A 17 0.31 16.20 10.47
C ASP A 17 -0.49 14.94 10.06
N THR A 18 0.14 13.76 10.17
CA THR A 18 -0.46 12.44 9.87
C THR A 18 -1.66 12.10 10.77
N CYS A 19 -1.84 12.87 11.87
CA CYS A 19 -2.85 12.65 12.90
C CYS A 19 -4.30 12.64 12.38
N HIS A 20 -4.63 13.45 11.36
CA HIS A 20 -6.03 13.59 10.90
C HIS A 20 -6.55 12.36 10.12
N TYR A 21 -5.70 11.66 9.37
CA TYR A 21 -6.08 10.40 8.70
C TYR A 21 -6.05 9.19 9.66
N VAL A 22 -5.22 9.26 10.69
CA VAL A 22 -4.99 8.16 11.64
C VAL A 22 -6.08 8.10 12.73
N THR A 23 -6.71 9.23 13.05
CA THR A 23 -7.59 9.37 14.24
C THR A 23 -9.07 9.01 14.01
N ARG A 24 -9.56 8.89 12.76
CA ARG A 24 -11.00 8.64 12.53
C ARG A 24 -11.51 7.27 13.03
N ASN A 25 -10.63 6.26 13.17
CA ASN A 25 -11.01 4.96 13.70
C ASN A 25 -10.08 4.58 14.86
N GLY A 26 -10.59 4.55 16.09
CA GLY A 26 -9.89 4.27 17.36
C GLY A 26 -9.27 2.87 17.47
N ASN A 27 -8.34 2.54 16.58
CA ASN A 27 -7.63 1.27 16.54
C ASN A 27 -6.26 1.39 17.22
N ASN A 28 -6.23 1.50 18.56
CA ASN A 28 -5.10 1.31 19.51
C ASN A 28 -3.67 1.09 18.92
N GLY A 29 -3.17 1.98 18.05
CA GLY A 29 -1.87 1.83 17.38
C GLY A 29 -1.71 0.64 16.42
N GLN A 30 -2.79 -0.05 16.04
CA GLN A 30 -2.69 -1.19 15.12
C GLN A 30 -2.57 -0.75 13.66
N ILE A 31 -1.66 -1.38 12.91
CA ILE A 31 -1.53 -1.16 11.46
C ILE A 31 -2.87 -1.35 10.74
N GLN A 32 -3.18 -0.40 9.86
CA GLN A 32 -4.36 -0.40 9.00
C GLN A 32 -4.04 -1.02 7.64
N LEU A 33 -5.07 -1.48 6.93
CA LEU A 33 -4.88 -2.15 5.63
C LEU A 33 -4.23 -1.22 4.60
N TRP A 34 -4.60 0.06 4.55
CA TRP A 34 -4.01 1.01 3.61
C TRP A 34 -2.50 1.18 3.85
N GLN A 35 -2.05 1.26 5.11
CA GLN A 35 -0.64 1.37 5.49
C GLN A 35 0.12 0.11 5.06
N PHE A 36 -0.47 -1.05 5.29
CA PHE A 36 0.10 -2.33 4.89
C PHE A 36 0.23 -2.44 3.37
N LEU A 37 -0.79 -2.05 2.61
CA LEU A 37 -0.73 -2.08 1.14
C LEU A 37 0.34 -1.12 0.61
N LEU A 38 0.44 0.08 1.20
CA LEU A 38 1.49 1.04 0.87
C LEU A 38 2.89 0.50 1.19
N GLU A 39 3.07 -0.21 2.32
CA GLU A 39 4.34 -0.89 2.65
C GLU A 39 4.73 -1.92 1.58
N LEU A 40 3.78 -2.72 1.09
CA LEU A 40 4.08 -3.67 0.02
C LEU A 40 4.40 -2.95 -1.31
N LEU A 41 3.63 -1.91 -1.64
CA LEU A 41 3.78 -1.12 -2.87
C LEU A 41 5.11 -0.36 -2.97
N THR A 42 5.84 -0.25 -1.87
CA THR A 42 7.09 0.51 -1.76
C THR A 42 8.30 -0.39 -1.50
N SER A 43 8.16 -1.68 -1.81
CA SER A 43 9.21 -2.68 -1.69
C SER A 43 9.30 -3.51 -2.97
N ALA A 44 10.51 -3.54 -3.55
CA ALA A 44 10.80 -4.33 -4.76
C ALA A 44 10.57 -5.84 -4.56
N GLU A 45 10.69 -6.35 -3.33
CA GLU A 45 10.40 -7.74 -2.97
C GLU A 45 8.98 -8.18 -3.38
N TYR A 46 8.02 -7.26 -3.32
CA TYR A 46 6.61 -7.53 -3.60
C TYR A 46 6.15 -7.04 -4.97
N TYR A 47 7.09 -6.65 -5.86
CA TYR A 47 6.79 -6.10 -7.18
C TYR A 47 5.84 -6.99 -8.00
N ASP A 48 6.09 -8.30 -8.01
CA ASP A 48 5.28 -9.28 -8.75
C ASP A 48 3.97 -9.67 -8.03
N VAL A 49 3.76 -9.17 -6.81
CA VAL A 49 2.59 -9.47 -5.96
C VAL A 49 1.58 -8.32 -5.99
N ILE A 50 2.06 -7.09 -5.89
CA ILE A 50 1.29 -5.85 -5.88
C ILE A 50 2.18 -4.72 -6.40
N ARG A 51 1.67 -3.91 -7.32
CA ARG A 51 2.45 -2.83 -7.89
C ARG A 51 1.62 -1.60 -8.22
N TRP A 52 2.28 -0.46 -8.28
CA TRP A 52 1.73 0.73 -8.90
C TRP A 52 1.35 0.44 -10.35
N HIS A 53 0.27 1.08 -10.81
CA HIS A 53 -0.30 0.88 -12.13
C HIS A 53 -0.77 2.23 -12.65
N GLY A 54 -0.33 2.65 -13.83
CA GLY A 54 -0.65 3.99 -14.32
C GLY A 54 0.05 5.08 -13.49
N THR A 55 -0.36 6.34 -13.66
CA THR A 55 0.39 7.51 -13.15
C THR A 55 -0.30 8.24 -12.00
N SER A 56 -1.55 7.89 -11.67
CA SER A 56 -2.39 8.68 -10.77
C SER A 56 -2.80 7.90 -9.51
N GLY A 57 -1.84 7.32 -8.78
CA GLY A 57 -2.10 6.62 -7.52
C GLY A 57 -2.81 5.28 -7.65
N GLU A 58 -3.02 4.82 -8.88
CA GLU A 58 -3.59 3.52 -9.19
C GLU A 58 -2.58 2.41 -8.85
N PHE A 59 -3.08 1.30 -8.33
CA PHE A 59 -2.28 0.11 -8.05
C PHE A 59 -3.08 -1.16 -8.35
N LYS A 60 -2.38 -2.25 -8.64
CA LYS A 60 -2.98 -3.54 -8.99
C LYS A 60 -2.46 -4.63 -8.07
N LEU A 61 -3.38 -5.45 -7.56
CA LEU A 61 -3.04 -6.72 -6.93
C LEU A 61 -2.79 -7.74 -8.04
N LEU A 62 -1.53 -8.12 -8.25
CA LEU A 62 -1.14 -9.13 -9.26
C LEU A 62 -1.41 -10.54 -8.73
N GLU A 63 -1.13 -10.77 -7.45
CA GLU A 63 -1.46 -12.00 -6.71
C GLU A 63 -2.40 -11.68 -5.53
N PRO A 64 -3.72 -11.51 -5.75
CA PRO A 64 -4.65 -11.07 -4.70
C PRO A 64 -4.68 -11.97 -3.46
N GLU A 65 -4.61 -13.29 -3.64
CA GLU A 65 -4.58 -14.23 -2.51
C GLU A 65 -3.27 -14.16 -1.73
N ARG A 66 -2.14 -13.91 -2.39
CA ARG A 66 -0.84 -13.73 -1.72
C ARG A 66 -0.85 -12.46 -0.86
N VAL A 67 -1.40 -11.35 -1.37
CA VAL A 67 -1.59 -10.11 -0.59
C VAL A 67 -2.47 -10.37 0.63
N ALA A 68 -3.57 -11.09 0.46
CA ALA A 68 -4.47 -11.43 1.57
C ALA A 68 -3.80 -12.31 2.63
N ARG A 69 -3.00 -13.29 2.21
CA ARG A 69 -2.22 -14.13 3.13
C ARG A 69 -1.19 -13.30 3.91
N LEU A 70 -0.46 -12.41 3.24
CA LEU A 70 0.51 -11.52 3.90
C LEU A 70 -0.18 -10.60 4.91
N TRP A 71 -1.37 -10.07 4.60
CA TRP A 71 -2.19 -9.32 5.54
C TRP A 71 -2.65 -10.17 6.73
N GLY A 72 -3.07 -11.41 6.46
CA GLY A 72 -3.42 -12.39 7.48
C GLY A 72 -2.28 -12.66 8.45
N VAL A 73 -1.06 -12.84 7.95
CA VAL A 73 0.15 -12.97 8.77
C VAL A 73 0.36 -11.71 9.62
N ARG A 74 0.30 -10.51 9.01
CA ARG A 74 0.49 -9.22 9.69
C ARG A 74 -0.49 -8.98 10.85
N LYS A 75 -1.73 -9.46 10.72
CA LYS A 75 -2.79 -9.27 11.73
C LYS A 75 -3.05 -10.50 12.60
N HIS A 76 -2.24 -11.55 12.48
CA HIS A 76 -2.46 -12.84 13.13
C HIS A 76 -3.88 -13.41 12.87
N LYS A 77 -4.33 -13.32 11.61
CA LYS A 77 -5.62 -13.84 11.12
C LYS A 77 -5.37 -14.89 10.02
N PRO A 78 -5.14 -16.17 10.38
CA PRO A 78 -4.79 -17.21 9.40
C PRO A 78 -5.89 -17.51 8.37
N ALA A 79 -7.15 -17.22 8.71
CA ALA A 79 -8.30 -17.38 7.80
C ALA A 79 -8.54 -16.17 6.88
N MET A 80 -7.58 -15.25 6.75
CA MET A 80 -7.66 -14.13 5.82
C MET A 80 -7.54 -14.63 4.37
N ASN A 81 -8.39 -14.11 3.49
CA ASN A 81 -8.41 -14.41 2.06
C ASN A 81 -8.79 -13.14 1.28
N TYR A 82 -8.72 -13.18 -0.06
CA TYR A 82 -9.00 -11.98 -0.85
C TYR A 82 -10.44 -11.48 -0.69
N GLU A 83 -11.43 -12.36 -0.54
CA GLU A 83 -12.82 -11.93 -0.32
C GLU A 83 -12.95 -11.02 0.91
N LYS A 84 -12.38 -11.44 2.05
CA LYS A 84 -12.38 -10.67 3.30
C LYS A 84 -11.56 -9.39 3.18
N LEU A 85 -10.39 -9.46 2.55
CA LEU A 85 -9.55 -8.27 2.31
C LEU A 85 -10.28 -7.26 1.41
N SER A 86 -10.92 -7.73 0.34
CA SER A 86 -11.70 -6.89 -0.57
C SER A 86 -12.89 -6.25 0.15
N ARG A 87 -13.52 -6.95 1.10
CA ARG A 87 -14.57 -6.40 1.96
C ARG A 87 -14.05 -5.28 2.85
N ALA A 88 -12.82 -5.41 3.36
CA ALA A 88 -12.16 -4.37 4.13
C ALA A 88 -11.83 -3.14 3.25
N LEU A 89 -11.34 -3.36 2.02
CA LEU A 89 -11.10 -2.28 1.06
C LEU A 89 -12.36 -1.46 0.74
N ARG A 90 -13.54 -2.09 0.69
CA ARG A 90 -14.80 -1.38 0.45
C ARG A 90 -15.13 -0.35 1.51
N TYR A 91 -14.65 -0.50 2.75
CA TYR A 91 -14.86 0.51 3.78
C TYR A 91 -14.10 1.82 3.52
N TYR A 92 -13.15 1.83 2.57
CA TYR A 92 -12.45 3.06 2.18
C TYR A 92 -13.15 3.82 1.05
N TYR A 93 -14.11 3.22 0.33
CA TYR A 93 -14.64 3.82 -0.91
C TYR A 93 -15.42 5.11 -0.68
N ASP A 94 -16.10 5.21 0.46
CA ASP A 94 -16.87 6.40 0.85
C ASP A 94 -15.97 7.47 1.50
N GLY A 95 -14.65 7.24 1.58
CA GLY A 95 -13.69 8.17 2.17
C GLY A 95 -12.52 8.49 1.24
N ASP A 96 -11.63 9.35 1.72
CA ASP A 96 -10.56 9.93 0.92
C ASP A 96 -9.27 9.10 0.91
N MET A 97 -9.33 7.80 1.23
CA MET A 97 -8.12 6.96 1.35
C MET A 97 -7.89 6.09 0.12
N ILE A 98 -8.79 5.16 -0.18
CA ILE A 98 -8.67 4.23 -1.31
C ILE A 98 -10.02 4.07 -2.00
N ALA A 99 -10.02 4.22 -3.32
CA ALA A 99 -11.17 3.97 -4.19
C ALA A 99 -10.99 2.73 -5.07
N LYS A 100 -12.11 2.14 -5.52
CA LYS A 100 -12.10 1.11 -6.57
C LYS A 100 -12.04 1.76 -7.94
N VAL A 101 -11.15 1.28 -8.80
CA VAL A 101 -11.19 1.65 -10.23
C VAL A 101 -12.29 0.85 -10.93
N ALA A 102 -13.31 1.52 -11.46
CA ALA A 102 -14.43 0.88 -12.14
C ALA A 102 -13.96 0.11 -13.39
N GLY A 103 -14.59 -1.04 -13.69
CA GLY A 103 -14.29 -1.88 -14.86
C GLY A 103 -12.94 -2.62 -14.84
N LYS A 104 -11.99 -2.24 -13.99
CA LYS A 104 -10.67 -2.89 -13.90
C LYS A 104 -10.62 -3.95 -12.80
N ARG A 105 -10.25 -5.19 -13.12
CA ARG A 105 -10.11 -6.27 -12.14
C ARG A 105 -8.89 -6.06 -11.24
N PHE A 106 -9.10 -6.12 -9.92
CA PHE A 106 -8.05 -6.00 -8.89
C PHE A 106 -7.25 -4.69 -8.89
N VAL A 107 -7.77 -3.65 -9.56
CA VAL A 107 -7.17 -2.31 -9.57
C VAL A 107 -7.93 -1.40 -8.61
N TYR A 108 -7.16 -0.68 -7.80
CA TYR A 108 -7.60 0.29 -6.81
C TYR A 108 -6.77 1.56 -6.95
N LYS A 109 -7.13 2.62 -6.24
CA LYS A 109 -6.43 3.91 -6.30
C LYS A 109 -6.34 4.52 -4.91
N PHE A 110 -5.15 4.95 -4.51
CA PHE A 110 -5.02 5.91 -3.41
C PHE A 110 -5.54 7.26 -3.90
N VAL A 111 -6.54 7.80 -3.19
CA VAL A 111 -7.16 9.10 -3.54
C VAL A 111 -6.76 10.21 -2.57
N CYS A 112 -6.05 9.88 -1.49
CA CYS A 112 -5.41 10.85 -0.63
C CYS A 112 -4.19 11.48 -1.31
N ASP A 113 -3.78 12.65 -0.81
CA ASP A 113 -2.54 13.28 -1.21
C ASP A 113 -1.35 12.56 -0.57
N LEU A 114 -0.76 11.62 -1.32
CA LEU A 114 0.42 10.87 -0.88
C LEU A 114 1.65 11.78 -0.74
N HIS A 115 1.74 12.86 -1.52
CA HIS A 115 2.86 13.77 -1.44
C HIS A 115 2.81 14.56 -0.13
N GLN A 116 1.63 15.05 0.26
CA GLN A 116 1.42 15.63 1.58
C GLN A 116 1.65 14.62 2.71
N LEU A 117 1.27 13.36 2.52
CA LEU A 117 1.36 12.32 3.54
C LEU A 117 2.78 11.77 3.76
N LEU A 118 3.59 11.67 2.70
CA LEU A 118 4.86 10.92 2.69
C LEU A 118 6.05 11.73 2.16
N GLY A 119 5.80 12.90 1.57
CA GLY A 119 6.78 13.65 0.79
C GLY A 119 7.01 13.11 -0.63
N TYR A 120 6.25 12.08 -1.05
CA TYR A 120 6.37 11.46 -2.38
C TYR A 120 4.99 11.18 -2.97
N GLY A 121 4.82 11.50 -4.25
CA GLY A 121 3.69 11.09 -5.05
C GLY A 121 3.77 9.63 -5.49
N ALA A 122 2.66 9.09 -5.98
CA ALA A 122 2.59 7.70 -6.44
C ALA A 122 3.54 7.39 -7.61
N SER A 123 3.74 8.32 -8.54
CA SER A 123 4.67 8.16 -9.66
C SER A 123 6.12 8.10 -9.19
N GLU A 124 6.52 8.99 -8.28
CA GLU A 124 7.87 9.00 -7.68
C GLU A 124 8.13 7.69 -6.92
N LEU A 125 7.15 7.22 -6.13
CA LEU A 125 7.25 5.93 -5.46
C LEU A 125 7.33 4.75 -6.44
N ALA A 126 6.62 4.81 -7.57
CA ALA A 126 6.69 3.76 -8.59
C ALA A 126 8.08 3.70 -9.25
N GLU A 127 8.62 4.85 -9.64
CA GLU A 127 9.96 4.97 -10.25
C GLU A 127 11.04 4.42 -9.30
N LEU A 128 11.01 4.82 -8.03
CA LEU A 128 11.98 4.32 -7.04
C LEU A 128 11.91 2.81 -6.86
N VAL A 129 10.71 2.23 -6.90
CA VAL A 129 10.52 0.77 -6.78
C VAL A 129 10.98 0.04 -8.04
N ASP A 130 10.70 0.57 -9.23
CA ASP A 130 11.19 0.03 -10.50
C ASP A 130 12.73 0.03 -10.54
N GLU A 131 13.37 1.14 -10.15
CA GLU A 131 14.84 1.24 -10.05
C GLU A 131 15.42 0.21 -9.07
N ALA A 132 14.84 0.10 -7.87
CA ALA A 132 15.27 -0.88 -6.88
C ALA A 132 15.14 -2.32 -7.41
N ARG A 133 14.07 -2.62 -8.14
CA ARG A 133 13.85 -3.94 -8.75
C ARG A 133 14.89 -4.24 -9.82
N GLU A 134 15.23 -3.28 -10.67
CA GLU A 134 16.26 -3.46 -11.69
C GLU A 134 17.63 -3.74 -11.08
N MET A 135 18.00 -3.04 -10.00
CA MET A 135 19.27 -3.27 -9.30
C MET A 135 19.39 -4.70 -8.76
N GLU A 136 18.29 -5.28 -8.24
CA GLU A 136 18.27 -6.68 -7.77
C GLU A 136 18.44 -7.68 -8.91
N THR A 137 17.93 -7.39 -10.11
CA THR A 137 18.03 -8.32 -11.25
C THR A 137 19.40 -8.32 -11.94
N ARG A 138 20.21 -7.28 -11.70
CA ARG A 138 21.55 -7.13 -12.29
C ARG A 138 22.66 -7.77 -11.45
N GLY A 139 22.38 -8.17 -10.21
CA GLY A 139 23.31 -8.84 -9.30
C GLY A 139 23.10 -10.35 -9.27
#